data_AF-A0A0R3PQ43-F1
#
_entry.id   AF-A0A0R3PQ43-F1
#
_cell.length_a   1.000
_cell.length_b   1.000
_cell.length_c   1.000
_cell.angle_alpha   90.00
_cell.angle_beta   90.00
_cell.angle_gamma   90.00
#
_symmetry.space_group_name_H-M   'P 1'
#
loop_
_entity.id
_entity.type
_entity.pdbx_description
1 polymer ?
#
loop_
_entity_poly.entity_id
_entity_poly.type
_entity_poly.pdbx_seq_one_letter_code
_entity_poly.pdbx_strand_id
1 'polypeptide(L)'
;MPHAFDFNKHQYLVGFYPFHLHTLFSAGLGTEVYMTPQPNSAKTAQEQVDEMYNYLTTSGIKLLTVWIQVTSPINWFTSITANVNFIDSIVTRAQHYGLNVGIYTNYYDWNQITSGLILDDTMLWYWNVYGPGVTGESPSDFSDFHSFAGWYTPIVKQFGQVESVCAVTVNRDVYATSSLMAPVGTAEFAQTKQIVVGILGLKNTTSMSKTKIKP
;
A
#
# COMPACT_ATOMS: atom_id res chain seq x y z
N MET A 1 -8.98 -4.48 -36.38
CA MET A 1 -8.38 -5.51 -35.51
C MET A 1 -7.77 -4.79 -34.31
N PRO A 2 -8.39 -4.76 -33.13
CA PRO A 2 -7.76 -4.13 -31.99
C PRO A 2 -6.87 -5.15 -31.28
N HIS A 3 -5.59 -4.80 -31.17
CA HIS A 3 -4.59 -5.53 -30.41
C HIS A 3 -4.96 -5.52 -28.92
N ALA A 4 -4.98 -6.72 -28.31
CA ALA A 4 -5.15 -6.90 -26.88
C ALA A 4 -3.96 -6.28 -26.14
N PHE A 5 -4.22 -5.29 -25.28
CA PHE A 5 -3.24 -4.81 -24.31
C PHE A 5 -3.28 -5.75 -23.10
N ASP A 6 -2.13 -6.34 -22.77
CA ASP A 6 -1.93 -7.20 -21.60
C ASP A 6 -1.83 -6.32 -20.35
N PHE A 7 -2.91 -6.29 -19.56
CA PHE A 7 -3.08 -5.47 -18.36
C PHE A 7 -2.36 -6.03 -17.11
N ASN A 8 -1.53 -7.08 -17.21
CA ASN A 8 -0.95 -7.76 -16.05
C ASN A 8 0.23 -7.06 -15.34
N LYS A 9 0.59 -5.81 -15.64
CA LYS A 9 1.83 -5.21 -15.11
C LYS A 9 1.76 -3.80 -14.54
N HIS A 10 0.65 -3.08 -14.66
CA HIS A 10 0.57 -1.67 -14.24
C HIS A 10 -0.79 -1.40 -13.60
N GLN A 11 -0.81 -1.18 -12.29
CA GLN A 11 -2.00 -0.72 -11.56
C GLN A 11 -1.79 0.73 -11.17
N TYR A 12 -2.81 1.55 -11.34
CA TYR A 12 -2.80 2.99 -11.07
C TYR A 12 -3.40 3.27 -9.69
N LEU A 13 -2.69 3.99 -8.83
CA LEU A 13 -3.29 4.57 -7.63
C LEU A 13 -4.08 5.83 -7.96
N VAL A 14 -5.36 5.85 -7.61
CA VAL A 14 -6.19 7.07 -7.62
C VAL A 14 -6.87 7.16 -6.26
N GLY A 15 -6.72 8.30 -5.56
CA GLY A 15 -7.39 8.56 -4.28
C GLY A 15 -8.88 8.16 -4.33
N PHE A 16 -9.29 7.29 -3.41
CA PHE A 16 -10.42 6.40 -3.65
C PHE A 16 -11.77 6.99 -3.22
N TYR A 17 -12.68 7.15 -4.20
CA TYR A 17 -14.13 7.23 -3.99
C TYR A 17 -14.75 5.84 -4.30
N PRO A 18 -15.77 5.36 -3.55
CA PRO A 18 -16.36 4.03 -3.72
C PRO A 18 -16.85 3.74 -5.15
N PHE A 19 -17.32 4.78 -5.86
CA PHE A 19 -17.73 4.67 -7.26
C PHE A 19 -16.62 4.15 -8.20
N HIS A 20 -15.37 4.54 -7.95
CA HIS A 20 -14.22 4.06 -8.74
C HIS A 20 -13.90 2.59 -8.43
N LEU A 21 -14.10 2.14 -7.19
CA LEU A 21 -13.85 0.76 -6.77
C LEU A 21 -14.80 -0.24 -7.44
N HIS A 22 -16.08 0.11 -7.56
CA HIS A 22 -17.06 -0.70 -8.29
C HIS A 22 -16.67 -0.87 -9.77
N THR A 23 -16.15 0.19 -10.38
CA THR A 23 -15.75 0.19 -11.80
C THR A 23 -14.50 -0.67 -12.02
N LEU A 24 -13.48 -0.53 -11.17
CA LEU A 24 -12.25 -1.31 -11.23
C LEU A 24 -12.49 -2.80 -10.97
N PHE A 25 -13.31 -3.12 -9.97
CA PHE A 25 -13.70 -4.50 -9.67
C PHE A 25 -14.45 -5.15 -10.84
N SER A 26 -15.38 -4.42 -11.47
CA SER A 26 -16.10 -4.90 -12.66
C SER A 26 -15.20 -5.12 -13.88
N ALA A 27 -14.06 -4.41 -13.94
CA ALA A 27 -13.05 -4.58 -14.98
C ALA A 27 -12.03 -5.71 -14.67
N GLY A 28 -12.16 -6.39 -13.53
CA GLY A 28 -11.22 -7.45 -13.11
C GLY A 28 -9.86 -6.94 -12.65
N LEU A 29 -9.76 -5.65 -12.31
CA LEU A 29 -8.50 -5.04 -11.85
C LEU A 29 -8.37 -5.19 -10.33
N GLY A 30 -7.26 -5.78 -9.89
CA GLY A 30 -6.87 -5.76 -8.47
C GLY A 30 -6.77 -4.33 -7.98
N THR A 31 -7.26 -4.07 -6.77
CA THR A 31 -7.29 -2.72 -6.20
C THR A 31 -6.67 -2.74 -4.80
N GLU A 32 -5.70 -1.87 -4.60
CA GLU A 32 -5.07 -1.60 -3.30
C GLU A 32 -5.62 -0.30 -2.74
N VAL A 33 -5.66 -0.17 -1.41
CA VAL A 33 -6.12 1.06 -0.74
C VAL A 33 -4.95 1.66 0.03
N TYR A 34 -4.76 2.97 -0.10
CA TYR A 34 -3.84 3.72 0.74
C TYR A 34 -4.57 4.82 1.50
N MET A 35 -4.04 5.18 2.67
CA MET A 35 -4.41 6.39 3.39
C MET A 35 -3.23 7.35 3.44
N THR A 36 -3.55 8.65 3.38
CA THR A 36 -2.58 9.73 3.59
C THR A 36 -2.80 10.30 4.99
N PRO A 37 -1.95 9.96 5.98
CA PRO A 37 -2.05 10.47 7.34
C PRO A 37 -2.04 11.99 7.37
N GLN A 38 -2.84 12.57 8.26
CA GLN A 38 -2.93 14.01 8.49
C GLN A 38 -2.56 14.33 9.95
N PRO A 39 -1.26 14.27 10.32
CA PRO A 39 -0.82 14.50 11.70
C PRO A 39 -1.18 15.90 12.21
N ASN A 40 -1.17 16.90 11.33
CA ASN A 40 -1.50 18.29 11.68
C ASN A 40 -3.02 18.58 11.67
N SER A 41 -3.88 17.57 11.54
CA SER A 41 -5.34 17.74 11.63
C SER A 41 -5.83 17.73 13.08
N ALA A 42 -7.11 18.06 13.29
CA ALA A 42 -7.75 17.95 14.60
C ALA A 42 -8.05 16.49 15.01
N LYS A 43 -7.87 15.51 14.11
CA LYS A 43 -8.20 14.09 14.36
C LYS A 43 -6.97 13.32 14.79
N THR A 44 -7.15 12.46 15.78
CA THR A 44 -6.15 11.49 16.22
C THR A 44 -5.82 10.48 15.12
N ALA A 45 -4.68 9.81 15.26
CA ALA A 45 -4.26 8.71 14.38
C ALA A 45 -5.34 7.62 14.29
N GLN A 46 -5.92 7.21 15.43
CA GLN A 46 -6.94 6.16 15.45
C GLN A 46 -8.23 6.60 14.75
N GLU A 47 -8.70 7.82 14.98
CA GLU A 47 -9.90 8.35 14.31
C GLU A 47 -9.76 8.35 12.78
N GLN A 48 -8.57 8.66 12.26
CA GLN A 48 -8.32 8.62 10.81
C GLN A 48 -8.43 7.20 10.23
N VAL A 49 -7.96 6.19 10.96
CA VAL A 49 -8.11 4.78 10.56
C VAL A 49 -9.56 4.33 10.66
N ASP A 50 -10.23 4.69 11.76
CA ASP A 50 -11.64 4.31 12.02
C ASP A 50 -12.56 4.84 10.93
N GLU A 51 -12.41 6.10 10.56
CA GLU A 51 -13.25 6.73 9.53
C GLU A 51 -13.07 6.04 8.17
N MET A 52 -11.83 5.79 7.76
CA MET A 52 -11.55 5.08 6.51
C MET A 52 -12.13 3.66 6.55
N TYR A 53 -11.85 2.89 7.60
CA TYR A 53 -12.30 1.51 7.72
C TYR A 53 -13.83 1.41 7.76
N ASN A 54 -14.49 2.24 8.57
CA ASN A 54 -15.94 2.28 8.66
C ASN A 54 -16.59 2.71 7.35
N TYR A 55 -16.02 3.71 6.67
CA TYR A 55 -16.55 4.16 5.38
C TYR A 55 -16.52 3.04 4.32
N LEU A 56 -15.41 2.30 4.22
CA LEU A 56 -15.29 1.19 3.27
C LEU A 56 -16.22 0.03 3.63
N THR A 57 -16.21 -0.41 4.89
CA THR A 57 -17.01 -1.56 5.32
C THR A 57 -18.51 -1.31 5.26
N THR A 58 -18.98 -0.12 5.65
CA THR A 58 -20.39 0.28 5.52
C THR A 58 -20.82 0.45 4.06
N SER A 59 -19.88 0.71 3.15
CA SER A 59 -20.10 0.70 1.70
C SER A 59 -20.05 -0.70 1.07
N GLY A 60 -19.99 -1.77 1.88
CA GLY A 60 -19.96 -3.14 1.41
C GLY A 60 -18.60 -3.59 0.85
N ILE A 61 -17.53 -2.85 1.12
CA ILE A 61 -16.17 -3.16 0.67
C ILE A 61 -15.40 -3.83 1.82
N LYS A 62 -14.86 -5.02 1.56
CA LYS A 62 -13.95 -5.71 2.48
C LYS A 62 -12.51 -5.27 2.20
N LEU A 63 -11.89 -4.65 3.20
CA LEU A 63 -10.49 -4.25 3.16
C LEU A 63 -9.61 -5.33 3.79
N LEU A 64 -8.55 -5.77 3.10
CA LEU A 64 -7.59 -6.75 3.62
C LEU A 64 -6.24 -6.14 3.96
N THR A 65 -5.80 -5.16 3.16
CA THR A 65 -4.52 -4.48 3.31
C THR A 65 -4.72 -2.99 3.15
N VAL A 66 -4.06 -2.20 4.01
CA VAL A 66 -3.97 -0.74 3.85
C VAL A 66 -2.51 -0.30 3.73
N TRP A 67 -2.25 0.57 2.77
CA TRP A 67 -0.97 1.26 2.60
C TRP A 67 -0.98 2.61 3.32
N ILE A 68 -0.03 2.85 4.21
CA ILE A 68 0.12 4.11 4.93
C ILE A 68 1.15 4.96 4.19
N GLN A 69 0.74 6.09 3.63
CA GLN A 69 1.63 7.01 2.96
C GLN A 69 2.46 7.81 3.98
N VAL A 70 3.74 7.49 4.09
CA VAL A 70 4.70 8.21 4.94
C VAL A 70 5.74 8.87 4.05
N THR A 71 5.31 9.96 3.42
CA THR A 71 6.12 10.77 2.51
C THR A 71 6.02 12.25 2.86
N SER A 72 6.77 13.08 2.14
CA SER A 72 6.66 14.55 2.22
C SER A 72 6.89 15.08 3.65
N PRO A 73 8.12 15.06 4.16
CA PRO A 73 8.44 15.39 5.57
C PRO A 73 7.85 16.72 6.06
N ILE A 74 7.66 17.70 5.16
CA ILE A 74 7.05 18.99 5.45
C ILE A 74 5.60 18.90 5.97
N ASN A 75 4.89 17.81 5.68
CA ASN A 75 3.51 17.58 6.11
C ASN A 75 3.40 16.94 7.51
N TRP A 76 4.54 16.57 8.12
CA TRP A 76 4.61 15.90 9.41
C TRP A 76 4.93 16.87 10.54
N PHE A 77 4.88 16.39 11.79
CA PHE A 77 5.33 17.20 12.91
C PHE A 77 6.84 17.43 12.83
N THR A 78 7.30 18.53 13.42
CA THR A 78 8.73 18.78 13.62
C THR A 78 9.36 17.84 14.66
N SER A 79 8.55 17.24 15.52
CA SER A 79 8.99 16.27 16.53
C SER A 79 8.97 14.86 15.97
N ILE A 80 10.15 14.25 15.84
CA ILE A 80 10.31 12.84 15.45
C ILE A 80 9.53 11.91 16.37
N THR A 81 9.59 12.13 17.69
CA THR A 81 8.85 11.30 18.65
C THR A 81 7.34 11.40 18.44
N ALA A 82 6.82 12.58 18.12
CA ALA A 82 5.39 12.74 17.81
C ALA A 82 5.02 11.99 16.51
N ASN A 83 5.87 12.05 15.48
CA ASN A 83 5.66 11.33 14.23
C ASN A 83 5.66 9.81 14.44
N VAL A 84 6.66 9.28 15.18
CA VAL A 84 6.76 7.86 15.51
C VAL A 84 5.53 7.39 16.26
N ASN A 85 5.12 8.10 17.31
CA ASN A 85 3.91 7.75 18.08
C ASN A 85 2.65 7.79 17.22
N PHE A 86 2.55 8.75 16.30
CA PHE A 86 1.41 8.88 15.39
C PHE A 86 1.34 7.72 14.39
N ILE A 87 2.49 7.34 13.79
CA ILE A 87 2.58 6.19 12.86
C ILE A 87 2.28 4.88 13.59
N ASP A 88 2.88 4.65 14.75
CA ASP A 88 2.65 3.45 15.56
C ASP A 88 1.16 3.30 15.93
N SER A 89 0.51 4.41 16.27
CA SER A 89 -0.93 4.45 16.54
C SER A 89 -1.79 4.07 15.32
N ILE A 90 -1.44 4.57 14.12
CA ILE A 90 -2.11 4.17 12.87
C ILE A 90 -1.93 2.67 12.61
N VAL A 91 -0.70 2.19 12.67
CA VAL A 91 -0.35 0.78 12.38
C VAL A 91 -1.08 -0.15 13.35
N THR A 92 -0.99 0.13 14.65
CA THR A 92 -1.66 -0.64 15.70
C THR A 92 -3.17 -0.65 15.50
N ARG A 93 -3.77 0.50 15.14
CA ARG A 93 -5.22 0.58 14.92
C ARG A 93 -5.67 -0.20 13.68
N ALA A 94 -4.91 -0.15 12.60
CA ALA A 94 -5.20 -0.94 11.40
C ALA A 94 -5.10 -2.45 11.68
N GLN A 95 -4.05 -2.88 12.39
CA GLN A 95 -3.88 -4.28 12.80
C GLN A 95 -4.99 -4.75 13.76
N HIS A 96 -5.51 -3.87 14.62
CA HIS A 96 -6.67 -4.18 15.47
C HIS A 96 -7.93 -4.52 14.64
N TYR A 97 -8.08 -3.98 13.44
CA TYR A 97 -9.14 -4.36 12.49
C TYR A 97 -8.80 -5.62 11.67
N GLY A 98 -7.66 -6.26 11.93
CA GLY A 98 -7.18 -7.45 11.20
C GLY A 98 -6.62 -7.12 9.82
N LEU A 99 -6.27 -5.87 9.55
CA LEU A 99 -5.67 -5.46 8.28
C LEU A 99 -4.18 -5.79 8.26
N ASN A 100 -3.69 -6.25 7.10
CA ASN A 100 -2.26 -6.17 6.81
C ASN A 100 -1.89 -4.70 6.57
N VAL A 101 -0.69 -4.31 6.98
CA VAL A 101 -0.23 -2.93 6.85
C VAL A 101 0.99 -2.88 5.94
N GLY A 102 0.94 -2.00 4.95
CA GLY A 102 2.09 -1.63 4.14
C GLY A 102 2.44 -0.17 4.33
N ILE A 103 3.71 0.20 4.16
CA ILE A 103 4.20 1.56 4.22
C ILE A 103 4.60 2.01 2.82
N TYR A 104 4.06 3.15 2.38
CA TYR A 104 4.51 3.83 1.17
C TYR A 104 5.46 4.97 1.53
N THR A 105 6.75 4.82 1.22
CA THR A 105 7.81 5.77 1.63
C THR A 105 9.07 5.65 0.76
N ASN A 106 10.14 6.35 1.08
CA ASN A 106 11.49 6.01 0.62
C ASN A 106 12.47 6.19 1.79
N TYR A 107 13.73 5.83 1.60
CA TYR A 107 14.75 5.94 2.66
C TYR A 107 14.83 7.36 3.26
N TYR A 108 14.80 8.38 2.40
CA TYR A 108 15.01 9.78 2.79
C TYR A 108 13.82 10.35 3.57
N ASP A 109 12.60 10.11 3.09
CA ASP A 109 11.37 10.50 3.77
C ASP A 109 11.24 9.77 5.10
N TRP A 110 11.43 8.45 5.09
CA TRP A 110 11.33 7.64 6.31
C TRP A 110 12.32 8.10 7.37
N ASN A 111 13.58 8.34 6.98
CA ASN A 111 14.61 8.78 7.92
C ASN A 111 14.31 10.17 8.49
N GLN A 112 13.85 11.12 7.68
CA GLN A 112 13.52 12.46 8.19
C GLN A 112 12.25 12.48 9.06
N ILE A 113 11.25 11.66 8.75
CA ILE A 113 9.99 11.67 9.48
C ILE A 113 10.13 10.89 10.79
N THR A 114 10.88 9.78 10.78
CA THR A 114 10.86 8.78 11.87
C THR A 114 12.22 8.54 12.53
N SER A 115 13.30 9.11 11.99
CA SER A 115 14.69 8.75 12.37
C SER A 115 15.02 7.26 12.19
N GLY A 116 14.38 6.59 11.21
CA GLY A 116 14.66 5.19 10.91
C GLY A 116 13.96 4.19 11.83
N LEU A 117 12.74 4.51 12.27
CA LEU A 117 11.88 3.61 13.03
C LEU A 117 11.82 2.23 12.37
N ILE A 118 11.98 1.17 13.17
CA ILE A 118 11.76 -0.21 12.73
C ILE A 118 10.35 -0.61 13.14
N LEU A 119 9.54 -1.03 12.17
CA LEU A 119 8.19 -1.55 12.39
C LEU A 119 8.16 -3.05 12.06
N ASP A 120 7.64 -3.85 12.98
CA ASP A 120 7.39 -5.27 12.75
C ASP A 120 6.14 -5.46 11.88
N ASP A 121 6.10 -6.57 11.13
CA ASP A 121 4.93 -7.03 10.36
C ASP A 121 4.35 -6.00 9.36
N THR A 122 5.21 -5.14 8.80
CA THR A 122 4.82 -4.20 7.75
C THR A 122 5.47 -4.51 6.40
N MET A 123 4.72 -4.31 5.32
CA MET A 123 5.23 -4.40 3.95
C MET A 123 5.79 -3.07 3.48
N LEU A 124 6.67 -3.09 2.48
CA LEU A 124 7.23 -1.87 1.89
C LEU A 124 6.80 -1.69 0.42
N TRP A 125 6.24 -0.52 0.16
CA TRP A 125 6.12 0.09 -1.14
C TRP A 125 7.07 1.29 -1.17
N TYR A 126 8.22 1.14 -1.82
CA TYR A 126 9.14 2.27 -1.91
C TYR A 126 8.93 3.07 -3.19
N TRP A 127 9.26 4.35 -3.17
CA TRP A 127 9.30 5.15 -4.39
C TRP A 127 10.71 5.62 -4.72
N ASN A 128 11.07 5.54 -5.99
CA ASN A 128 12.26 6.16 -6.53
C ASN A 128 11.98 6.59 -7.97
N VAL A 129 12.03 7.89 -8.23
CA VAL A 129 11.73 8.51 -9.53
C VAL A 129 12.74 9.63 -9.77
N TYR A 130 13.10 9.89 -11.03
CA TYR A 130 14.07 10.94 -11.38
C TYR A 130 13.41 12.30 -11.61
N GLY A 131 12.09 12.33 -11.81
CA GLY A 131 11.33 13.55 -11.99
C GLY A 131 9.86 13.26 -12.31
N PRO A 132 9.07 14.30 -12.61
CA PRO A 132 7.71 14.13 -13.12
C PRO A 132 7.69 13.74 -14.60
N GLY A 133 6.63 13.05 -15.01
CA GLY A 133 6.38 12.65 -16.39
C GLY A 133 7.24 11.48 -16.85
N VAL A 134 6.97 11.00 -18.07
CA VAL A 134 7.57 9.77 -18.64
C VAL A 134 9.10 9.84 -18.70
N THR A 135 9.69 11.01 -18.91
CA THR A 135 11.15 11.21 -18.92
C THR A 135 11.78 11.16 -17.53
N GLY A 136 10.97 11.23 -16.48
CA GLY A 136 11.38 11.16 -15.08
C GLY A 136 11.27 9.75 -14.47
N GLU A 137 10.93 8.74 -15.27
CA GLU A 137 10.84 7.36 -14.80
C GLU A 137 12.22 6.81 -14.40
N SER A 138 12.27 6.08 -13.28
CA SER A 138 13.39 5.18 -12.96
C SER A 138 13.15 3.80 -13.58
N PRO A 139 14.14 2.89 -13.62
CA PRO A 139 13.92 1.51 -14.08
C PRO A 139 12.75 0.85 -13.36
N SER A 140 11.87 0.19 -14.11
CA SER A 140 10.70 -0.53 -13.58
C SER A 140 11.08 -1.89 -12.99
N ASP A 141 12.08 -1.90 -12.11
CA ASP A 141 12.58 -3.06 -11.38
C ASP A 141 13.10 -2.65 -10.00
N PHE A 142 13.57 -3.63 -9.22
CA PHE A 142 14.01 -3.46 -7.83
C PHE A 142 15.53 -3.33 -7.69
N SER A 143 16.27 -3.13 -8.79
CA SER A 143 17.75 -3.15 -8.79
C SER A 143 18.38 -1.99 -8.01
N ASP A 144 17.63 -0.92 -7.81
CA ASP A 144 18.03 0.28 -7.05
C ASP A 144 17.62 0.24 -5.57
N PHE A 145 17.00 -0.85 -5.11
CA PHE A 145 16.60 -0.96 -3.72
C PHE A 145 17.80 -1.23 -2.81
N HIS A 146 17.86 -0.51 -1.69
CA HIS A 146 18.78 -0.77 -0.60
C HIS A 146 17.98 -0.93 0.70
N SER A 147 18.35 -1.92 1.53
CA SER A 147 17.62 -2.20 2.78
C SER A 147 17.70 -1.04 3.77
N PHE A 148 16.58 -0.73 4.42
CA PHE A 148 16.51 0.28 5.47
C PHE A 148 15.40 -0.03 6.47
N ALA A 149 15.57 0.44 7.72
CA ALA A 149 14.53 0.41 8.74
C ALA A 149 13.86 -0.96 8.95
N GLY A 150 14.61 -2.05 8.79
CA GLY A 150 14.12 -3.43 8.94
C GLY A 150 13.52 -4.04 7.67
N TRP A 151 13.30 -3.27 6.60
CA TRP A 151 12.89 -3.81 5.30
C TRP A 151 14.09 -4.26 4.46
N TYR A 152 14.15 -5.56 4.22
CA TYR A 152 15.17 -6.18 3.36
C TYR A 152 14.70 -6.39 1.93
N THR A 153 13.39 -6.45 1.71
CA THR A 153 12.79 -6.65 0.38
C THR A 153 11.48 -5.84 0.28
N PRO A 154 11.33 -4.94 -0.70
CA PRO A 154 10.05 -4.31 -1.00
C PRO A 154 9.15 -5.27 -1.80
N ILE A 155 7.85 -5.00 -1.81
CA ILE A 155 6.89 -5.74 -2.66
C ILE A 155 6.28 -4.88 -3.77
N VAL A 156 6.35 -3.55 -3.63
CA VAL A 156 5.94 -2.58 -4.65
C VAL A 156 7.02 -1.51 -4.79
N LYS A 157 7.21 -1.02 -6.02
CA LYS A 157 7.99 0.18 -6.31
C LYS A 157 7.17 1.14 -7.16
N GLN A 158 7.10 2.41 -6.75
CA GLN A 158 6.69 3.49 -7.65
C GLN A 158 7.92 3.99 -8.43
N PHE A 159 7.90 3.80 -9.75
CA PHE A 159 9.01 4.15 -10.65
C PHE A 159 8.68 5.34 -11.57
N GLY A 160 7.41 5.73 -11.68
CA GLY A 160 6.96 6.90 -12.46
C GLY A 160 5.88 7.69 -11.73
N GLN A 161 5.81 9.00 -11.95
CA GLN A 161 4.82 9.88 -11.32
C GLN A 161 4.39 11.04 -12.22
N VAL A 162 3.17 11.53 -12.01
CA VAL A 162 2.62 12.69 -12.75
C VAL A 162 2.63 12.45 -14.26
N GLU A 163 2.21 11.27 -14.68
CA GLU A 163 2.11 10.89 -16.08
C GLU A 163 0.68 11.00 -16.58
N SER A 164 0.47 11.25 -17.88
CA SER A 164 -0.86 11.32 -18.47
C SER A 164 -1.14 10.06 -19.28
N VAL A 165 -2.13 9.28 -18.84
CA VAL A 165 -2.62 8.11 -19.58
C VAL A 165 -4.12 8.25 -19.76
N CYS A 166 -4.59 8.22 -21.02
CA CYS A 166 -6.02 8.39 -21.33
C CYS A 166 -6.63 9.65 -20.69
N ALA A 167 -5.88 10.76 -20.66
CA ALA A 167 -6.26 12.03 -20.03
C ALA A 167 -6.44 11.99 -18.49
N VAL A 168 -5.94 10.94 -17.82
CA VAL A 168 -5.88 10.82 -16.37
C VAL A 168 -4.43 10.96 -15.91
N THR A 169 -4.20 11.75 -14.87
CA THR A 169 -2.88 11.82 -14.21
C THR A 169 -2.69 10.59 -13.34
N VAL A 170 -1.61 9.87 -13.56
CA VAL A 170 -1.31 8.58 -12.91
C VAL A 170 0.12 8.52 -12.41
N ASN A 171 0.33 7.66 -11.42
CA ASN A 171 1.66 7.16 -11.05
C ASN A 171 1.81 5.72 -11.54
N ARG A 172 3.05 5.28 -11.75
CA ARG A 172 3.35 3.95 -12.28
C ARG A 172 4.15 3.12 -11.29
N ASP A 173 3.68 1.90 -11.09
CA ASP A 173 4.22 0.96 -10.12
C ASP A 173 4.61 -0.36 -10.76
N VAL A 174 5.65 -0.98 -10.20
CA VAL A 174 6.01 -2.37 -10.47
C VAL A 174 5.90 -3.19 -9.19
N TYR A 175 5.40 -4.41 -9.33
CA TYR A 175 5.20 -5.35 -8.25
C TYR A 175 6.25 -6.46 -8.30
N ALA A 176 6.67 -6.94 -7.12
CA ALA A 176 7.60 -8.06 -7.03
C ALA A 176 6.93 -9.33 -7.54
N THR A 177 7.22 -9.74 -8.79
CA THR A 177 6.68 -10.97 -9.37
C THR A 177 7.25 -12.19 -8.64
N SER A 178 6.56 -12.62 -7.59
CA SER A 178 6.77 -13.94 -7.00
C SER A 178 5.52 -14.77 -7.24
N SER A 179 5.70 -16.09 -7.38
CA SER A 179 4.61 -17.08 -7.36
C SER A 179 3.77 -17.05 -6.06
N LEU A 180 4.05 -16.12 -5.14
CA LEU A 180 3.36 -15.84 -3.90
C LEU A 180 2.27 -14.77 -4.05
N MET A 181 2.23 -14.04 -5.18
CA MET A 181 1.15 -13.10 -5.53
C MET A 181 0.01 -13.80 -6.29
N ALA A 182 -0.26 -15.07 -6.00
CA ALA A 182 -1.49 -15.67 -6.48
C ALA A 182 -2.65 -14.88 -5.85
N PRO A 183 -3.63 -14.40 -6.63
CA PRO A 183 -4.82 -13.77 -6.04
C PRO A 183 -5.52 -14.82 -5.17
N VAL A 184 -5.30 -14.73 -3.86
CA VAL A 184 -5.88 -15.65 -2.89
C VAL A 184 -7.38 -15.33 -2.82
N GLY A 185 -8.19 -16.32 -3.21
CA GLY A 185 -9.61 -16.41 -2.90
C GLY A 185 -10.59 -16.23 -4.07
N THR A 186 -10.12 -16.20 -5.32
CA THR A 186 -11.00 -16.18 -6.52
C THR A 186 -12.11 -17.26 -6.50
N ALA A 187 -11.88 -18.41 -5.85
CA ALA A 187 -12.83 -19.51 -5.74
C ALA A 187 -13.93 -19.33 -4.66
N GLU A 188 -13.66 -18.63 -3.56
CA GLU A 188 -14.65 -18.40 -2.48
C GLU A 188 -15.46 -17.11 -2.72
N PHE A 189 -14.90 -16.16 -3.47
CA PHE A 189 -15.48 -14.82 -3.70
C PHE A 189 -16.53 -14.73 -4.82
N ALA A 190 -16.58 -15.72 -5.72
CA ALA A 190 -17.60 -15.76 -6.77
C ALA A 190 -19.03 -15.94 -6.21
N GLN A 191 -19.17 -16.31 -4.92
CA GLN A 191 -20.48 -16.57 -4.29
C GLN A 191 -21.11 -15.35 -3.60
N THR A 192 -20.36 -14.33 -3.17
CA THR A 192 -20.90 -13.27 -2.28
C THR A 192 -21.16 -11.91 -2.94
N LYS A 193 -20.66 -11.66 -4.16
CA LYS A 193 -20.71 -10.33 -4.84
C LYS A 193 -20.10 -9.17 -4.03
N GLN A 194 -19.34 -9.44 -2.97
CA GLN A 194 -18.71 -8.42 -2.12
C GLN A 194 -17.42 -7.92 -2.79
N ILE A 195 -17.21 -6.59 -2.81
CA ILE A 195 -15.95 -6.03 -3.30
C ILE A 195 -14.86 -6.26 -2.26
N VAL A 196 -13.72 -6.81 -2.69
CA VAL A 196 -12.55 -7.06 -1.85
C VAL A 196 -11.37 -6.28 -2.41
N VAL A 197 -10.66 -5.56 -1.53
CA VAL A 197 -9.50 -4.73 -1.88
C VAL A 197 -8.33 -5.01 -0.94
N GLY A 198 -7.11 -4.71 -1.39
CA GLY A 198 -5.88 -4.95 -0.62
C GLY A 198 -5.38 -6.40 -0.69
N ILE A 199 -5.54 -7.05 -1.83
CA ILE A 199 -5.22 -8.49 -2.00
C ILE A 199 -3.72 -8.75 -2.13
N LEU A 200 -2.91 -7.74 -2.48
CA LEU A 200 -1.47 -7.92 -2.65
C LEU A 200 -0.73 -8.18 -1.33
N GLY A 201 -1.31 -7.78 -0.20
CA GLY A 201 -0.73 -8.01 1.13
C GLY A 201 -0.90 -9.42 1.70
N LEU A 202 -1.54 -10.33 0.95
CA LEU A 202 -1.77 -11.70 1.41
C LEU A 202 -0.48 -12.54 1.29
N LYS A 203 0.34 -12.55 2.35
CA LYS A 203 1.17 -13.71 2.64
C LYS A 203 0.29 -14.81 3.23
N ASN A 204 0.42 -16.01 2.69
CA ASN A 204 -0.19 -17.22 3.21
C ASN A 204 0.29 -17.45 4.66
N THR A 205 -0.51 -17.12 5.67
CA THR A 205 -0.25 -17.40 7.10
C THR A 205 -0.49 -18.86 7.48
N THR A 206 -0.58 -19.77 6.50
CA THR A 206 -0.51 -21.21 6.76
C THR A 206 0.95 -21.68 6.64
N SER A 207 1.48 -22.18 7.77
CA SER A 207 2.82 -22.75 7.97
C SER A 207 3.97 -21.76 8.26
N MET A 208 3.92 -21.14 9.43
CA MET A 208 4.99 -21.39 10.40
C MET A 208 4.39 -22.12 11.59
N SER A 209 4.27 -23.45 11.47
CA SER A 209 4.18 -24.29 12.65
C SER A 209 5.39 -23.97 13.51
N LYS A 210 5.18 -23.32 14.66
CA LYS A 210 6.13 -23.33 15.76
C LYS A 210 6.25 -24.77 16.22
N THR A 211 7.13 -25.53 15.57
CA THR A 211 7.65 -26.76 16.14
C THR A 211 8.39 -26.35 17.40
N LYS A 212 7.77 -26.62 18.56
CA LYS A 212 8.46 -26.62 19.84
C LYS A 212 9.66 -27.55 19.70
N ILE A 213 10.86 -27.02 19.85
CA ILE A 213 12.03 -27.82 20.19
C ILE A 213 12.45 -27.35 21.59
N LYS A 214 12.10 -28.17 22.58
CA LYS A 214 12.82 -28.30 23.86
C LYS A 214 13.86 -29.41 23.67
N PRO A 215 15.05 -29.30 24.28
CA PRO A 215 15.18 -29.54 25.73
C PRO A 215 15.32 -28.27 26.57
#